data_AF-A0A842HHJ2-F1
#
_entry.id   AF-A0A842HHJ2-F1
#
_cell.length_a   1.000
_cell.length_b   1.000
_cell.length_c   1.000
_cell.angle_alpha   90.00
_cell.angle_beta   90.00
_cell.angle_gamma   90.00
#
_symmetry.space_group_name_H-M   'P 1'
#
loop_
_entity.id
_entity.type
_entity.pdbx_description
1 polymer ?
#
loop_
_entity_poly.entity_id
_entity_poly.type
_entity_poly.pdbx_seq_one_letter_code
_entity_poly.pdbx_strand_id
1 'polypeptide(L)'
;MIHKVDGPRIWLNLPDGTQQRFGPPTQGELKKNFALEKNIEYMAHHFGIERLGFLTLTFADNVTNFREAQRRFNSFRSNILGKNFEASVVVVEPQKRGAVHYHLVVVCRSDIRTGFDFTAFRECQNEYRTNGKTARFYALLKQ
;
A
#
# COMPACT_ATOMS: atom_id res chain seq x y z
N MET A 1 -0.88 23.01 -21.83
CA MET A 1 -0.47 24.41 -21.54
C MET A 1 -0.16 24.47 -20.05
N ILE A 2 1.10 24.75 -19.66
CA ILE A 2 1.52 24.76 -18.25
C ILE A 2 1.01 26.05 -17.62
N HIS A 3 -0.05 25.97 -16.81
CA HIS A 3 -0.48 27.09 -15.97
C HIS A 3 0.32 27.01 -14.67
N LYS A 4 1.29 27.92 -14.48
CA LYS A 4 1.93 28.12 -13.17
C LYS A 4 0.90 28.72 -12.23
N VAL A 5 0.80 28.17 -11.03
CA VAL A 5 0.09 28.77 -9.90
C VAL A 5 1.12 28.94 -8.79
N ASP A 6 1.11 30.10 -8.15
CA ASP A 6 2.17 30.63 -7.28
C ASP A 6 2.58 29.75 -6.09
N GLY A 7 3.88 29.83 -5.74
CA GLY A 7 4.48 29.20 -4.55
C GLY A 7 5.42 28.02 -4.86
N PRO A 8 5.98 27.36 -3.81
CA PRO A 8 6.87 26.21 -3.98
C PRO A 8 6.15 24.93 -4.44
N ARG A 9 4.81 24.95 -4.53
CA ARG A 9 3.99 23.83 -5.00
C ARG A 9 3.26 24.24 -6.27
N ILE A 10 3.38 23.43 -7.31
CA ILE A 10 2.83 23.72 -8.63
C ILE A 10 1.72 22.70 -8.90
N TRP A 11 0.56 23.18 -9.36
CA TRP A 11 -0.50 22.34 -9.89
C TRP A 11 -0.44 22.38 -11.42
N LEU A 12 -0.23 21.22 -12.03
CA LEU A 12 -0.23 21.03 -13.47
C LEU A 12 -1.55 20.39 -13.89
N ASN A 13 -2.32 21.11 -14.71
CA ASN A 13 -3.46 20.53 -15.42
C ASN A 13 -2.93 19.82 -16.68
N LEU A 14 -3.11 18.51 -16.75
CA LEU A 14 -2.74 17.70 -17.91
C LEU A 14 -3.83 17.75 -18.99
N PRO A 15 -3.48 17.49 -20.28
CA PRO A 15 -4.44 17.53 -21.38
C PRO A 15 -5.62 16.56 -21.25
N ASP A 16 -5.48 15.50 -20.45
CA ASP A 16 -6.53 14.52 -20.15
C ASP A 16 -7.48 14.99 -19.01
N GLY A 17 -7.32 16.24 -18.55
CA GLY A 17 -8.10 16.82 -17.45
C GLY A 17 -7.61 16.44 -16.06
N THR A 18 -6.55 15.63 -15.93
CA THR A 18 -6.00 15.28 -14.62
C THR A 18 -5.15 16.41 -14.05
N GLN A 19 -5.10 16.50 -12.71
CA GLN A 19 -4.26 17.46 -12.00
C GLN A 19 -3.11 16.74 -11.31
N GLN A 20 -1.88 17.22 -11.52
CA GLN A 20 -0.70 16.74 -10.82
C GLN A 20 -0.11 17.85 -9.95
N ARG A 21 0.21 17.50 -8.70
CA ARG A 21 0.89 18.39 -7.75
C ARG A 21 2.37 18.08 -7.70
N PHE A 22 3.19 19.09 -7.92
CA PHE A 22 4.64 19.03 -7.74
C PHE A 22 5.08 19.97 -6.63
N GLY A 23 6.25 19.69 -6.05
CA GLY A 23 6.82 20.48 -4.95
C GLY A 23 6.83 19.73 -3.61
N PRO A 24 7.45 20.32 -2.58
CA PRO A 24 7.67 19.65 -1.30
C PRO A 24 6.35 19.36 -0.58
N PRO A 25 6.33 18.35 0.31
CA PRO A 25 5.17 18.06 1.14
C PRO A 25 4.71 19.28 1.95
N THR A 26 3.42 19.34 2.26
CA THR A 26 2.86 20.26 3.26
C THR A 26 3.30 19.86 4.67
N GLN A 27 3.24 20.78 5.63
CA GLN A 27 3.45 20.41 7.04
C GLN A 27 2.47 19.33 7.49
N GLY A 28 1.23 19.34 6.99
CA GLY A 28 0.24 18.29 7.28
C GLY A 28 0.65 16.93 6.71
N GLU A 29 1.18 16.89 5.50
CA GLU A 29 1.72 15.67 4.89
C GLU A 29 2.97 15.17 5.65
N LEU A 30 3.88 16.07 6.04
CA LEU A 30 5.03 15.70 6.86
C LEU A 30 4.62 15.10 8.20
N LYS A 31 3.61 15.67 8.87
CA LYS A 31 3.05 15.12 10.12
C LYS A 31 2.46 13.73 9.90
N LYS A 32 1.74 13.51 8.79
CA LYS A 32 1.19 12.18 8.45
C LYS A 32 2.29 11.16 8.17
N ASN A 33 3.33 11.55 7.42
CA ASN A 33 4.46 10.69 7.12
C ASN A 33 5.22 10.31 8.40
N PHE A 34 5.50 11.30 9.26
CA PHE A 34 6.15 11.07 10.55
C PHE A 34 5.33 10.12 11.43
N ALA A 35 4.01 10.32 11.53
CA ALA A 35 3.13 9.43 12.29
C ALA A 35 3.11 8.01 11.71
N LEU A 36 3.06 7.87 10.38
CA LEU A 36 3.10 6.57 9.70
C LEU A 36 4.41 5.83 10.01
N GLU A 37 5.54 6.51 9.86
CA GLU A 37 6.87 5.99 10.16
C GLU A 37 6.98 5.53 11.61
N LYS A 38 6.64 6.40 12.57
CA LYS A 38 6.74 6.07 14.00
C LYS A 38 5.79 4.95 14.41
N ASN A 39 4.59 4.87 13.83
CA ASN A 39 3.68 3.77 14.10
C ASN A 39 4.24 2.43 13.58
N ILE A 40 4.83 2.41 12.39
CA ILE A 40 5.42 1.19 11.82
C ILE A 40 6.69 0.77 12.60
N GLU A 41 7.55 1.72 12.94
CA GLU A 41 8.72 1.47 13.79
C GLU A 41 8.29 0.88 15.14
N TYR A 42 7.31 1.51 15.79
CA TYR A 42 6.74 1.01 17.04
C TYR A 42 6.23 -0.43 16.87
N MET A 43 5.47 -0.72 15.81
CA MET A 43 4.98 -2.07 15.55
C MET A 43 6.12 -3.08 15.38
N ALA A 44 7.16 -2.73 14.61
CA ALA A 44 8.30 -3.61 14.38
C ALA A 44 9.08 -3.89 15.69
N HIS A 45 9.27 -2.87 16.53
CA HIS A 45 9.95 -3.01 17.81
C HIS A 45 9.11 -3.76 18.86
N HIS A 46 7.81 -3.49 18.92
CA HIS A 46 6.93 -4.02 19.96
C HIS A 46 6.50 -5.46 19.66
N PHE A 47 6.13 -5.76 18.41
CA PHE A 47 5.61 -7.07 18.02
C PHE A 47 6.67 -7.98 17.38
N GLY A 48 7.77 -7.42 16.90
CA GLY A 48 8.80 -8.12 16.13
C GLY A 48 8.56 -8.02 14.62
N ILE A 49 9.59 -7.61 13.87
CA ILE A 49 9.51 -7.42 12.41
C ILE A 49 9.17 -8.72 11.65
N GLU A 50 9.49 -9.86 12.23
CA GLU A 50 9.19 -11.19 11.70
C GLU A 50 7.70 -11.51 11.66
N ARG A 51 6.89 -10.76 12.40
CA ARG A 51 5.42 -10.88 12.44
C ARG A 51 4.71 -9.82 11.62
N LEU A 52 5.43 -8.86 11.04
CA LEU A 52 4.84 -7.78 10.24
C LEU A 52 4.60 -8.24 8.80
N GLY A 53 3.33 -8.22 8.39
CA GLY A 53 2.91 -8.48 7.01
C GLY A 53 2.49 -7.19 6.28
N PHE A 54 2.63 -7.19 4.96
CA PHE A 54 2.06 -6.15 4.09
C PHE A 54 0.85 -6.70 3.34
N LEU A 55 -0.32 -6.12 3.58
CA LEU A 55 -1.58 -6.55 3.01
C LEU A 55 -2.17 -5.44 2.14
N THR A 56 -2.47 -5.76 0.90
CA THR A 56 -3.09 -4.84 -0.04
C THR A 56 -4.49 -5.35 -0.42
N LEU A 57 -5.51 -4.50 -0.28
CA LEU A 57 -6.90 -4.85 -0.54
C LEU A 57 -7.49 -3.97 -1.65
N THR A 58 -8.18 -4.61 -2.59
CA THR A 58 -9.00 -3.95 -3.62
C THR A 58 -10.38 -4.55 -3.62
N PHE A 59 -11.39 -3.75 -3.89
CA PHE A 59 -12.72 -4.26 -4.19
C PHE A 59 -12.74 -5.02 -5.52
N ALA A 60 -13.55 -6.09 -5.58
CA ALA A 60 -13.80 -6.82 -6.81
C ALA A 60 -14.52 -5.92 -7.83
N ASP A 61 -15.48 -5.12 -7.36
CA ASP A 61 -16.13 -4.04 -8.10
C ASP A 61 -15.34 -2.72 -8.07
N ASN A 62 -15.64 -1.79 -8.99
CA ASN A 62 -14.95 -0.50 -9.09
C ASN A 62 -15.51 0.53 -8.10
N VAL A 63 -15.26 0.34 -6.80
CA VAL A 63 -15.72 1.27 -5.77
C VAL A 63 -14.84 2.53 -5.76
N THR A 64 -15.35 3.64 -6.28
CA THR A 64 -14.65 4.95 -6.29
C THR A 64 -15.09 5.87 -5.14
N ASN A 65 -16.25 5.61 -4.54
CA ASN A 65 -16.78 6.40 -3.43
C ASN A 65 -16.11 5.99 -2.11
N PHE A 66 -15.33 6.90 -1.52
CA PHE A 66 -14.60 6.67 -0.28
C PHE A 66 -15.51 6.36 0.93
N ARG A 67 -16.72 6.93 0.99
CA ARG A 67 -17.66 6.66 2.09
C ARG A 67 -18.16 5.22 2.04
N GLU A 68 -18.56 4.75 0.86
CA GLU A 68 -19.01 3.37 0.67
C GLU A 68 -17.84 2.39 0.88
N ALA A 69 -16.65 2.72 0.36
CA ALA A 69 -15.45 1.95 0.62
C ALA A 69 -15.17 1.82 2.11
N GLN A 70 -15.26 2.91 2.89
CA GLN A 70 -15.03 2.90 4.33
C GLN A 70 -16.09 2.08 5.08
N ARG A 71 -17.36 2.15 4.67
CA ARG A 71 -18.44 1.34 5.27
C ARG A 71 -18.15 -0.16 5.10
N ARG A 72 -17.76 -0.59 3.90
CA ARG A 72 -17.39 -1.99 3.62
C ARG A 72 -16.11 -2.38 4.37
N PHE A 73 -15.10 -1.51 4.40
CA PHE A 73 -13.86 -1.75 5.13
C PHE A 73 -14.10 -1.90 6.64
N ASN A 74 -14.98 -1.12 7.25
CA ASN A 74 -15.31 -1.26 8.68
C ASN A 74 -15.96 -2.61 9.00
N SER A 75 -16.81 -3.12 8.10
CA SER A 75 -17.36 -4.47 8.20
C SER A 75 -16.25 -5.53 8.12
N PHE A 76 -15.37 -5.44 7.12
CA PHE A 76 -14.21 -6.32 7.00
C PHE A 76 -13.28 -6.26 8.22
N ARG A 77 -13.01 -5.05 8.73
CA ARG A 77 -12.13 -4.81 9.87
C ARG A 77 -12.65 -5.53 11.12
N SER A 78 -13.94 -5.37 11.40
CA SER A 78 -14.57 -5.92 12.61
C SER A 78 -14.76 -7.44 12.53
N ASN A 79 -15.09 -7.96 11.33
CA ASN A 79 -15.44 -9.35 11.18
C ASN A 79 -14.27 -10.27 10.83
N ILE A 80 -13.24 -9.73 10.16
CA ILE A 80 -12.11 -10.49 9.61
C ILE A 80 -10.80 -9.94 10.15
N LEU A 81 -10.46 -8.68 9.91
CA LEU A 81 -9.11 -8.16 10.20
C LEU A 81 -8.73 -8.32 11.67
N GLY A 82 -9.58 -7.86 12.60
CA GLY A 82 -9.29 -7.92 14.04
C GLY A 82 -9.29 -9.34 14.63
N LYS A 83 -9.83 -10.33 13.91
CA LYS A 83 -9.76 -11.75 14.32
C LYS A 83 -8.48 -12.43 13.86
N ASN A 84 -7.91 -11.97 12.74
CA ASN A 84 -6.75 -12.62 12.11
C ASN A 84 -5.43 -11.90 12.42
N PHE A 85 -5.46 -10.61 12.75
CA PHE A 85 -4.29 -9.79 13.02
C PHE A 85 -4.43 -9.05 14.35
N GLU A 86 -3.32 -8.89 15.07
CA GLU A 86 -3.32 -8.26 16.40
C GLU A 86 -3.40 -6.74 16.34
N ALA A 87 -2.76 -6.15 15.33
CA ALA A 87 -2.78 -4.72 15.08
C ALA A 87 -2.63 -4.45 13.59
N SER A 88 -3.01 -3.24 13.18
CA SER A 88 -2.85 -2.80 11.78
C SER A 88 -2.72 -1.28 11.67
N VAL A 89 -1.86 -0.83 10.76
CA VAL A 89 -1.87 0.54 10.22
C VAL A 89 -2.45 0.49 8.83
N VAL A 90 -3.34 1.44 8.49
CA VAL A 90 -4.09 1.46 7.23
C VAL A 90 -3.88 2.78 6.51
N VAL A 91 -3.50 2.70 5.24
CA VAL A 91 -3.41 3.82 4.29
C VAL A 91 -4.35 3.54 3.12
N VAL A 92 -4.98 4.59 2.61
CA VAL A 92 -5.94 4.49 1.50
C VAL A 92 -5.42 5.30 0.32
N GLU A 93 -5.38 4.68 -0.85
CA GLU A 93 -4.94 5.31 -2.10
C GLU A 93 -5.88 4.88 -3.25
N PRO A 94 -6.26 5.77 -4.17
CA PRO A 94 -6.99 5.35 -5.37
C PRO A 94 -6.04 4.65 -6.36
N GLN A 95 -6.47 3.53 -6.93
CA GLN A 95 -5.78 2.91 -8.07
C GLN A 95 -5.87 3.82 -9.31
N LYS A 96 -5.06 3.52 -10.34
CA LYS A 96 -5.11 4.23 -11.64
C LYS A 96 -6.52 4.30 -12.25
N ARG A 97 -7.37 3.30 -12.01
CA ARG A 97 -8.78 3.25 -12.46
C ARG A 97 -9.77 4.00 -11.56
N GLY A 98 -9.29 4.66 -10.50
CA GLY A 98 -10.09 5.38 -9.50
C GLY A 98 -10.64 4.52 -8.35
N ALA A 99 -10.53 3.19 -8.42
CA ALA A 99 -10.97 2.30 -7.35
C ALA A 99 -10.22 2.58 -6.04
N VAL A 100 -10.93 2.61 -4.90
CA VAL A 100 -10.31 2.72 -3.58
C VAL A 100 -9.48 1.46 -3.30
N HIS A 101 -8.21 1.67 -2.91
CA HIS A 101 -7.22 0.66 -2.58
C HIS A 101 -6.75 0.87 -1.15
N TYR A 102 -6.61 -0.21 -0.38
CA TYR A 102 -6.08 -0.14 0.98
C TYR A 102 -4.71 -0.79 1.02
N HIS A 103 -3.75 -0.10 1.63
CA HIS A 103 -2.44 -0.63 1.99
C HIS A 103 -2.37 -0.74 3.51
N LEU A 104 -2.04 -1.94 4.00
CA LEU A 104 -1.97 -2.22 5.42
C LEU A 104 -0.62 -2.80 5.78
N VAL A 105 -0.08 -2.33 6.91
CA VAL A 105 0.87 -3.13 7.70
C VAL A 105 0.07 -3.81 8.78
N VAL A 106 0.19 -5.13 8.90
CA VAL A 106 -0.56 -5.96 9.85
C VAL A 106 0.40 -6.75 10.74
N VAL A 107 -0.02 -7.03 11.97
CA VAL A 107 0.70 -7.93 12.88
C VAL A 107 0.08 -9.32 12.82
N CYS A 108 0.81 -10.26 12.26
CA CYS A 108 0.45 -11.67 12.25
C CYS A 108 0.60 -12.28 13.64
N ARG A 109 -0.21 -13.30 13.93
CA ARG A 109 -0.16 -14.03 15.21
C ARG A 109 1.02 -15.01 15.31
N SER A 110 1.76 -15.17 14.23
CA SER A 110 2.94 -16.04 14.11
C SER A 110 4.04 -15.34 13.32
N ASP A 111 5.27 -15.83 13.47
CA ASP A 111 6.38 -15.49 12.59
C ASP A 111 6.04 -15.91 11.15
N ILE A 112 6.15 -14.97 10.22
CA ILE A 112 5.91 -15.16 8.77
C ILE A 112 7.17 -14.90 7.94
N ARG A 113 8.28 -14.57 8.59
CA ARG A 113 9.52 -14.12 7.95
C ARG A 113 10.62 -15.17 8.04
N THR A 114 10.78 -15.81 9.20
CA THR A 114 11.81 -16.82 9.39
C THR A 114 11.56 -18.01 8.47
N GLY A 115 12.57 -18.39 7.70
CA GLY A 115 12.46 -19.45 6.69
C GLY A 115 11.87 -19.01 5.35
N PHE A 116 11.46 -17.75 5.19
CA PHE A 116 11.05 -17.24 3.88
C PHE A 116 12.27 -17.06 2.96
N ASP A 117 12.21 -17.62 1.75
CA ASP A 117 13.27 -17.46 0.77
C ASP A 117 13.17 -16.10 0.05
N PHE A 118 13.81 -15.10 0.66
CA PHE A 118 13.92 -13.76 0.08
C PHE A 118 14.73 -13.72 -1.22
N THR A 119 15.59 -14.71 -1.48
CA THR A 119 16.38 -14.78 -2.70
C THR A 119 15.50 -15.24 -3.86
N ALA A 120 14.84 -16.37 -3.71
CA ALA A 120 13.88 -16.89 -4.71
C ALA A 120 12.77 -15.86 -5.00
N PHE A 121 12.23 -15.21 -3.97
CA PHE A 121 11.25 -14.13 -4.14
C PHE A 121 11.79 -12.98 -5.00
N ARG A 122 13.01 -12.50 -4.72
CA ARG A 122 13.62 -11.40 -5.49
C ARG A 122 13.88 -11.78 -6.94
N GLU A 123 14.34 -13.01 -7.18
CA GLU A 123 14.52 -13.53 -8.55
C GLU A 123 13.20 -13.58 -9.31
N CYS A 124 12.15 -14.12 -8.69
CA CYS A 124 10.80 -14.16 -9.25
C CYS A 124 10.29 -12.75 -9.60
N GLN A 125 10.45 -11.79 -8.69
CA GLN A 125 10.05 -10.40 -8.92
C GLN A 125 10.86 -9.72 -10.04
N ASN A 126 12.16 -9.98 -10.12
CA ASN A 126 13.02 -9.41 -11.15
C ASN A 126 12.67 -9.96 -12.54
N GLU A 127 12.41 -11.27 -12.64
CA GLU A 127 11.93 -11.90 -13.88
C GLU A 127 10.60 -11.30 -14.32
N TYR A 128 9.64 -11.15 -13.40
CA TYR A 128 8.35 -10.53 -13.71
C TYR A 128 8.49 -9.09 -14.19
N ARG A 129 9.30 -8.27 -13.52
CA ARG A 129 9.50 -6.86 -13.89
C ARG A 129 10.18 -6.70 -15.25
N THR A 130 11.10 -7.61 -15.58
CA THR A 130 11.92 -7.51 -16.81
C THR A 130 11.19 -8.15 -17.99
N ASN A 131 10.60 -9.32 -17.79
CA ASN A 131 10.13 -10.21 -18.86
C ASN A 131 8.63 -10.54 -18.75
N GLY A 132 7.94 -10.16 -17.68
CA GLY A 132 6.54 -10.50 -17.44
C GLY A 132 6.35 -11.96 -16.97
N LYS A 133 5.19 -12.54 -17.29
CA LYS A 133 4.80 -13.90 -16.85
C LYS A 133 5.37 -14.98 -17.76
N THR A 134 6.67 -15.22 -17.68
CA THR A 134 7.38 -16.24 -18.47
C THR A 134 7.26 -17.64 -17.85
N ALA A 135 7.66 -18.69 -18.59
CA ALA A 135 7.80 -20.04 -18.04
C ALA A 135 8.78 -20.07 -16.85
N ARG A 136 9.85 -19.26 -16.91
CA ARG A 136 10.81 -19.08 -15.82
C ARG A 136 10.16 -18.46 -14.59
N PHE A 137 9.32 -17.43 -14.75
CA PHE A 137 8.57 -16.84 -13.64
C PHE A 137 7.74 -17.90 -12.90
N TYR A 138 7.00 -18.76 -13.63
CA TYR A 138 6.22 -19.83 -13.01
C TYR A 138 7.08 -20.94 -12.39
N ALA A 139 8.26 -21.20 -12.93
CA ALA A 139 9.21 -22.13 -12.32
C ALA A 139 9.77 -21.61 -10.99
N LEU A 140 10.04 -20.30 -10.91
CA LEU A 140 10.50 -19.64 -9.69
C LEU A 140 9.40 -19.52 -8.61
N LEU A 141 8.13 -19.47 -9.01
CA LEU A 141 6.98 -19.43 -8.08
C LEU A 141 6.72 -20.76 -7.34
N LYS A 142 7.21 -21.88 -7.87
CA LYS A 142 6.93 -23.24 -7.35
C LYS A 142 8.02 -23.78 -6.43
N GLN A 143 9.06 -22.99 -6.17
CA GLN A 143 10.14 -23.30 -5.25
C GLN A 143 9.75 -22.85 -3.84
#